data_AF-A0A7V8WHZ0-F1
#
_entry.id   AF-A0A7V8WHZ0-F1
#
_cell.length_a   1.000
_cell.length_b   1.000
_cell.length_c   1.000
_cell.angle_alpha   90.00
_cell.angle_beta   90.00
_cell.angle_gamma   90.00
#
_symmetry.space_group_name_H-M   'P 1'
#
loop_
_entity.id
_entity.type
_entity.pdbx_description
1 polymer ?
#
loop_
_entity_poly.entity_id
_entity_poly.type
_entity_poly.pdbx_seq_one_letter_code
_entity_poly.pdbx_strand_id
1 'polypeptide(L)'
;NEQRQATRYVLTITTNIEFRQVKDGKVLWSNPSLQFRDEYDVSTSVQATDAAAFLGQDLNALERLATELARSIVSAILEAF
;
A
#
# COMPACT_ATOMS: atom_id res chain seq x y z
N ASN A 1 -15.34 15.81 -29.18
CA ASN A 1 -14.97 15.99 -27.76
C ASN A 1 -15.33 14.72 -27.01
N GLU A 2 -14.49 13.69 -27.13
CA GLU A 2 -14.69 12.41 -26.47
C GLU A 2 -14.07 12.47 -25.08
N GLN A 3 -14.91 12.27 -24.07
CA GLN A 3 -14.57 12.38 -22.66
C GLN A 3 -13.54 11.31 -22.28
N ARG A 4 -12.27 11.68 -22.27
CA ARG A 4 -11.16 10.89 -21.71
C ARG A 4 -11.21 10.92 -20.19
N GLN A 5 -12.21 10.28 -19.59
CA GLN A 5 -12.27 10.10 -18.15
C GLN A 5 -11.52 8.82 -17.76
N ALA A 6 -10.20 8.81 -17.94
CA ALA A 6 -9.37 7.88 -17.17
C ALA A 6 -9.15 8.53 -15.81
N THR A 7 -9.84 8.04 -14.76
CA THR A 7 -9.68 8.57 -13.41
C THR A 7 -8.56 7.78 -12.74
N ARG A 8 -7.42 8.43 -12.52
CA ARG A 8 -6.29 7.86 -11.79
C ARG A 8 -6.48 8.09 -10.30
N TYR A 9 -6.48 7.01 -9.53
CA TYR A 9 -6.54 7.04 -8.07
C TYR A 9 -5.17 6.77 -7.48
N VAL A 10 -4.91 7.38 -6.33
CA VAL A 10 -3.66 7.23 -5.57
C VAL A 10 -4.01 6.71 -4.19
N LEU A 11 -3.55 5.50 -3.88
CA LEU A 11 -3.61 4.92 -2.55
C LEU A 11 -2.31 5.21 -1.82
N THR A 12 -2.38 5.85 -0.64
CA THR A 12 -1.20 6.12 0.19
C THR A 12 -1.37 5.46 1.55
N ILE A 13 -0.36 4.68 1.96
CA ILE A 13 -0.26 4.08 3.28
C ILE A 13 0.89 4.73 4.03
N THR A 14 0.63 5.16 5.26
CA THR A 14 1.65 5.68 6.18
C THR A 14 1.63 4.85 7.46
N THR A 15 2.77 4.28 7.83
CA THR A 15 2.91 3.41 8.99
C THR A 15 4.05 3.84 9.90
N ASN A 16 3.84 3.60 11.20
CA ASN A 16 4.88 3.65 12.21
C ASN A 16 5.21 2.20 12.61
N ILE A 17 6.46 1.79 12.41
CA ILE A 17 6.89 0.41 12.60
C ILE A 17 8.05 0.36 13.58
N GLU A 18 7.98 -0.59 14.52
CA GLU A 18 9.03 -0.85 15.49
C GLU A 18 9.31 -2.36 15.56
N PHE A 19 10.58 -2.74 15.39
CA PHE A 19 11.07 -4.08 15.65
C PHE A 19 11.57 -4.16 17.09
N ARG A 20 10.90 -4.93 17.94
CA ARG A 20 11.19 -5.04 19.37
C ARG A 20 11.64 -6.45 19.76
N GLN A 21 12.57 -6.52 20.69
CA GLN A 21 12.94 -7.75 21.36
C GLN A 21 11.85 -8.18 22.34
N VAL A 22 11.38 -9.43 22.23
CA VAL A 22 10.23 -9.94 23.01
C VAL A 22 10.54 -10.05 24.51
N LYS A 23 11.80 -10.29 24.88
CA LYS A 23 12.19 -10.58 26.27
C LYS A 23 12.20 -9.35 27.17
N ASP A 24 12.63 -8.21 26.65
CA ASP A 24 12.87 -6.97 27.42
C ASP A 24 12.16 -5.75 26.81
N GLY A 25 11.47 -5.91 25.68
CA GLY A 25 10.77 -4.83 24.97
C GLY A 25 11.70 -3.85 24.28
N LYS A 26 13.01 -4.13 24.22
CA LYS A 26 14.00 -3.24 23.62
C LYS A 26 13.69 -3.03 22.13
N VAL A 27 13.56 -1.78 21.70
CA VAL A 27 13.45 -1.42 20.27
C VAL A 27 14.82 -1.67 19.63
N LEU A 28 14.86 -2.60 18.69
CA LEU A 28 16.06 -2.93 17.92
C LEU A 28 16.14 -2.09 16.65
N TRP A 29 14.99 -1.73 16.07
CA TRP A 29 14.88 -0.88 14.90
C TRP A 29 13.51 -0.20 14.87
N SER A 30 13.42 0.99 14.28
CA SER A 30 12.14 1.71 14.12
C SER A 30 12.15 2.61 12.91
N ASN A 31 11.00 2.72 12.23
CA ASN A 31 10.74 3.72 11.21
C ASN A 31 9.35 4.35 11.45
N PRO A 32 9.29 5.59 11.96
CA PRO A 32 8.02 6.23 12.34
C PRO A 32 7.24 6.82 11.17
N SER A 33 7.81 6.88 9.97
CA SER A 33 7.22 7.58 8.82
C SER A 33 7.37 6.80 7.53
N LEU A 34 7.17 5.48 7.57
CA LEU A 34 7.27 4.65 6.39
C LEU A 34 6.04 4.89 5.50
N GLN A 35 6.27 5.33 4.27
CA GLN A 35 5.21 5.70 3.34
C GLN A 35 5.30 4.89 2.05
N PHE A 36 4.17 4.30 1.65
CA PHE A 36 4.03 3.61 0.38
C PHE A 36 2.87 4.21 -0.40
N ARG A 37 3.00 4.22 -1.72
CA ARG A 37 1.99 4.76 -2.62
C ARG A 37 1.82 3.85 -3.82
N ASP A 38 0.59 3.46 -4.09
CA ASP A 38 0.21 2.79 -5.34
C ASP A 38 -0.75 3.68 -6.13
N GLU A 39 -0.66 3.61 -7.45
CA GLU A 39 -1.52 4.34 -8.35
C GLU A 39 -2.25 3.35 -9.25
N TYR A 40 -3.58 3.45 -9.30
CA TYR A 40 -4.39 2.58 -10.14
C TYR A 40 -5.38 3.39 -10.98
N ASP A 41 -5.56 2.94 -12.21
CA ASP A 41 -6.54 3.51 -13.13
C ASP A 41 -7.89 2.83 -12.95
N VAL A 42 -8.94 3.62 -12.78
CA VAL A 42 -10.32 3.14 -12.85
C VAL A 42 -10.83 3.41 -14.25
N SER A 43 -10.97 2.34 -15.04
CA SER A 43 -11.55 2.42 -16.38
C SER A 43 -13.05 2.75 -16.27
N THR A 44 -13.48 3.87 -16.87
CA THR A 44 -14.91 4.22 -17.00
C THR A 44 -15.67 3.32 -17.97
N SER A 45 -15.03 2.32 -18.59
CA SER A 45 -15.73 1.26 -19.34
C SER A 45 -16.55 0.35 -18.42
N VAL A 46 -16.20 0.33 -17.13
CA VAL A 46 -17.05 -0.19 -16.06
C VAL A 46 -17.98 0.96 -15.69
N GLN A 47 -19.26 0.87 -16.03
CA GLN A 47 -20.23 1.89 -15.64
C GLN A 47 -20.07 2.18 -14.14
N ALA A 48 -20.15 3.45 -13.74
CA ALA A 48 -20.06 3.92 -12.36
C ALA A 48 -21.10 3.29 -11.39
N THR A 49 -21.91 2.33 -11.87
CA THR A 49 -22.88 1.53 -11.14
C THR A 49 -22.34 0.17 -10.68
N ASP A 50 -21.20 -0.31 -11.19
CA ASP A 50 -20.64 -1.61 -10.80
C ASP A 50 -19.64 -1.46 -9.64
N ALA A 51 -20.19 -1.31 -8.43
CA ALA A 51 -19.42 -1.19 -7.20
C ALA A 51 -18.49 -2.40 -6.97
N ALA A 52 -18.83 -3.59 -7.47
CA ALA A 52 -18.02 -4.79 -7.28
C ALA A 52 -16.68 -4.71 -8.05
N ALA A 53 -16.70 -4.16 -9.26
CA ALA A 53 -15.50 -3.98 -10.07
C ALA A 53 -14.55 -2.92 -9.47
N PHE A 54 -15.08 -1.81 -8.95
CA PHE A 54 -14.28 -0.80 -8.23
C PHE A 54 -13.65 -1.37 -6.94
N LEU A 55 -14.45 -2.07 -6.12
CA LEU A 55 -13.95 -2.70 -4.88
C LEU A 55 -12.91 -3.78 -5.16
N GLY A 56 -13.07 -4.55 -6.24
CA GLY A 56 -12.09 -5.56 -6.66
C GLY A 56 -10.75 -4.93 -7.06
N GLN A 57 -10.77 -3.79 -7.76
CA GLN A 57 -9.56 -3.05 -8.12
C GLN A 57 -8.85 -2.46 -6.90
N ASP A 58 -9.61 -1.91 -5.95
CA ASP A 58 -9.07 -1.34 -4.71
C ASP A 58 -8.42 -2.43 -3.84
N LEU A 59 -9.09 -3.58 -3.65
CA LEU A 59 -8.52 -4.72 -2.93
C LEU A 59 -7.26 -5.27 -3.60
N ASN A 60 -7.21 -5.29 -4.93
CA ASN A 60 -6.03 -5.73 -5.65
C ASN A 60 -4.85 -4.74 -5.49
N ALA A 61 -5.11 -3.44 -5.56
CA ALA A 61 -4.10 -2.42 -5.30
C ALA A 61 -3.58 -2.50 -3.86
N LEU A 62 -4.47 -2.68 -2.89
CA LEU A 62 -4.11 -2.87 -1.49
C LEU A 62 -3.22 -4.10 -1.27
N GLU A 63 -3.54 -5.24 -1.86
CA GLU A 63 -2.77 -6.49 -1.71
C GLU A 63 -1.35 -6.36 -2.27
N ARG A 64 -1.21 -5.71 -3.45
CA ARG A 64 0.10 -5.41 -4.03
C ARG A 64 0.91 -4.50 -3.10
N LEU A 65 0.30 -3.42 -2.62
CA LEU A 65 0.93 -2.47 -1.73
C LEU A 65 1.35 -3.11 -0.40
N ALA A 66 0.53 -4.01 0.16
CA ALA A 66 0.83 -4.77 1.36
C ALA A 66 2.02 -5.72 1.16
N THR A 67 2.09 -6.39 -0.01
CA THR A 67 3.21 -7.28 -0.35
C THR A 67 4.53 -6.51 -0.47
N GLU A 68 4.51 -5.35 -1.12
CA GLU A 68 5.69 -4.48 -1.27
C GLU A 68 6.16 -3.92 0.08
N LEU A 69 5.21 -3.44 0.89
CA LEU A 69 5.45 -3.00 2.25
C LEU A 69 6.15 -4.10 3.07
N ALA A 70 5.61 -5.32 3.06
CA ALA A 70 6.17 -6.45 3.81
C ALA A 70 7.61 -6.78 3.36
N ARG A 71 7.86 -6.83 2.05
CA ARG A 71 9.21 -7.07 1.52
C ARG A 71 10.18 -5.99 1.95
N SER A 72 9.80 -4.72 1.84
CA SER A 72 10.65 -3.60 2.23
C SER A 72 10.98 -3.60 3.72
N ILE A 73 10.00 -3.89 4.59
CA ILE A 73 10.23 -3.98 6.03
C ILE A 73 11.23 -5.10 6.34
N VAL A 74 11.05 -6.29 5.76
CA VAL A 74 11.95 -7.42 6.01
C VAL A 74 13.37 -7.10 5.54
N SER A 75 13.53 -6.53 4.34
CA SER A 75 14.84 -6.09 3.85
C SER A 75 15.46 -5.04 4.77
N ALA A 76 14.72 -4.01 5.16
CA ALA A 76 15.23 -2.95 6.04
C ALA A 76 15.65 -3.47 7.42
N ILE A 77 14.92 -4.45 7.96
CA ILE A 77 15.28 -5.12 9.22
C ILE A 77 16.58 -5.92 9.01
N LEU A 78 16.65 -6.76 7.97
CA LEU A 78 17.82 -7.62 7.74
C LEU A 78 19.10 -6.85 7.39
N GLU A 79 19.00 -5.71 6.71
CA GLU A 79 20.15 -4.84 6.40
C GLU A 79 20.66 -4.08 7.63
N ALA A 80 19.81 -3.90 8.66
CA ALA A 80 20.18 -3.22 9.89
C ALA A 80 20.89 -4.14 10.91
N PHE A 81 21.00 -5.44 10.63
CA PHE A 81 21.68 -6.45 11.45
C PHE A 81 22.94 -6.98 10.79
#